data_AF-A0A2J6I2R2-F1
#
_entry.id   AF-A0A2J6I2R2-F1
#
_cell.length_a   1.000
_cell.length_b   1.000
_cell.length_c   1.000
_cell.angle_alpha   90.00
_cell.angle_beta   90.00
_cell.angle_gamma   90.00
#
_symmetry.space_group_name_H-M   'P 1'
#
loop_
_entity.id
_entity.type
_entity.pdbx_description
1 polymer ?
#
loop_
_entity_poly.entity_id
_entity_poly.type
_entity_poly.pdbx_seq_one_letter_code
_entity_poly.pdbx_strand_id
1 'polypeptide(L)'
;MKNKILTGLFFLSIFLPLVSFSQITINDGEQVKIYNGSRVNVTGDALVESGGILIISGEMDVSGVFTNNDVTNSAAITITSNATETGSLIFASGTPAATVERYIPHTSAWNMVSPSTTDVSGQNFYDAAGGSSSWLTKFYEPTGTGQDLGAGWLYITKLDSVFTLGTGLLYWPAAADETVEFKGNLQDGDLTLSPLSYTSASHGFNLIGNPFSSALYWDGTWQKTSMEGTIWIWDGSNYQASPGDLATINIPVGQGFFVRATNTDAVIEIPAAKRVHNTQAFLKSSKNIISNEYNSLTIKAINNSYEDNVHISFGDNGT
;
A
#
# COMPACT_ATOMS: atom_id res chain seq x y z
N MET A 1 -28.91 20.61 1.69
CA MET A 1 -28.75 19.27 2.31
C MET A 1 -28.73 19.47 3.83
N LYS A 2 -29.49 18.71 4.61
CA LYS A 2 -29.41 18.78 6.08
C LYS A 2 -28.08 18.15 6.49
N ASN A 3 -27.21 18.91 7.17
CA ASN A 3 -25.98 18.39 7.77
C ASN A 3 -26.36 17.31 8.77
N LYS A 4 -26.08 16.05 8.45
CA LYS A 4 -26.24 14.94 9.37
C LYS A 4 -24.99 14.89 10.25
N ILE A 5 -25.15 15.22 11.51
CA ILE A 5 -24.20 14.89 12.56
C ILE A 5 -24.57 13.48 13.02
N LEU A 6 -23.59 12.57 13.02
CA LEU A 6 -23.77 11.24 13.57
C LEU A 6 -23.18 11.19 14.97
N THR A 7 -24.06 11.06 15.98
CA THR A 7 -23.71 10.90 17.39
C THR A 7 -24.72 9.96 18.05
N GLY A 8 -24.27 8.99 18.85
CA GLY A 8 -25.16 8.24 19.74
C GLY A 8 -25.87 7.03 19.10
N LEU A 9 -25.13 6.12 18.45
CA LEU A 9 -25.66 4.84 18.00
C LEU A 9 -24.89 3.64 18.57
N PHE A 10 -25.60 2.76 19.27
CA PHE A 10 -25.09 1.49 19.80
C PHE A 10 -24.50 0.57 18.73
N PHE A 11 -25.03 0.63 17.49
CA PHE A 11 -24.49 -0.11 16.34
C PHE A 11 -24.99 0.55 15.03
N LEU A 12 -24.07 0.88 14.11
CA LEU A 12 -24.41 1.36 12.76
C LEU A 12 -23.70 0.56 11.69
N SER A 13 -24.49 -0.06 10.81
CA SER A 13 -24.02 -0.75 9.61
C SER A 13 -24.36 0.07 8.37
N ILE A 14 -23.36 0.45 7.57
CA ILE A 14 -23.55 1.25 6.35
C ILE A 14 -23.43 0.34 5.13
N PHE A 15 -24.55 0.16 4.41
CA PHE A 15 -24.67 -0.63 3.17
C PHE A 15 -25.07 0.23 1.95
N LEU A 16 -25.14 1.55 2.12
CA LEU A 16 -25.52 2.46 1.05
C LEU A 16 -24.28 2.80 0.22
N PRO A 17 -24.42 2.93 -1.11
CA PRO A 17 -23.28 3.17 -2.00
C PRO A 17 -22.53 4.45 -1.66
N LEU A 18 -23.24 5.47 -1.16
CA LEU A 18 -22.64 6.69 -0.66
C LEU A 18 -23.48 7.29 0.47
N VAL A 19 -22.84 7.61 1.59
CA VAL A 19 -23.42 8.39 2.69
C VAL A 19 -22.48 9.54 3.02
N SER A 20 -23.04 10.71 3.36
CA SER A 20 -22.25 11.86 3.77
C SER A 20 -22.69 12.42 5.12
N PHE A 21 -21.72 12.77 5.95
CA PHE A 21 -21.88 13.38 7.26
C PHE A 21 -21.06 14.66 7.34
N SER A 22 -21.51 15.62 8.14
CA SER A 22 -20.69 16.80 8.43
C SER A 22 -19.60 16.49 9.44
N GLN A 23 -19.88 15.58 10.39
CA GLN A 23 -18.96 15.08 11.41
C GLN A 23 -19.42 13.68 11.84
N ILE A 24 -18.48 12.87 12.32
CA ILE A 24 -18.76 11.57 12.96
C ILE A 24 -18.07 11.52 14.32
N THR A 25 -18.80 11.12 15.36
CA THR A 25 -18.24 10.71 16.65
C THR A 25 -18.75 9.32 16.99
N ILE A 26 -17.84 8.39 17.23
CA ILE A 26 -18.13 7.02 17.67
C ILE A 26 -17.81 6.97 19.16
N ASN A 27 -18.84 6.90 20.00
CA ASN A 27 -18.68 6.97 21.46
C ASN A 27 -18.23 5.62 22.05
N ASP A 28 -17.89 5.63 23.33
CA ASP A 28 -17.60 4.43 24.11
C ASP A 28 -18.72 3.37 23.98
N GLY A 29 -18.34 2.14 23.67
CA GLY A 29 -19.25 1.02 23.46
C GLY A 29 -20.03 1.04 22.14
N GLU A 30 -19.83 2.05 21.30
CA GLU A 30 -20.46 2.14 19.97
C GLU A 30 -19.57 1.52 18.89
N GLN A 31 -20.23 0.95 17.87
CA GLN A 31 -19.55 0.39 16.72
C GLN A 31 -20.14 0.92 15.41
N VAL A 32 -19.25 1.35 14.51
CA VAL A 32 -19.57 1.67 13.12
C VAL A 32 -18.84 0.70 12.20
N LYS A 33 -19.57 0.10 11.27
CA LYS A 33 -18.98 -0.73 10.20
C LYS A 33 -19.38 -0.22 8.82
N ILE A 34 -18.36 0.05 8.00
CA ILE A 34 -18.49 0.42 6.59
C ILE A 34 -18.22 -0.84 5.78
N TYR A 35 -19.22 -1.32 5.04
CA TYR A 35 -19.10 -2.54 4.26
C TYR A 35 -18.52 -2.27 2.87
N ASN A 36 -17.97 -3.32 2.26
CA ASN A 36 -17.61 -3.34 0.84
C ASN A 36 -18.75 -2.73 -0.02
N GLY A 37 -18.36 -1.91 -1.00
CA GLY A 37 -19.28 -1.28 -1.94
C GLY A 37 -19.99 -0.06 -1.37
N SER A 38 -19.71 0.29 -0.12
CA SER A 38 -20.22 1.49 0.54
C SER A 38 -19.10 2.52 0.70
N ARG A 39 -19.44 3.79 0.48
CA ARG A 39 -18.56 4.93 0.75
C ARG A 39 -19.15 5.87 1.78
N VAL A 40 -18.32 6.33 2.71
CA VAL A 40 -18.67 7.33 3.72
C VAL A 40 -17.80 8.58 3.52
N ASN A 41 -18.44 9.72 3.29
CA ASN A 41 -17.75 11.00 3.22
C ASN A 41 -18.05 11.82 4.49
N VAL A 42 -17.02 12.19 5.23
CA VAL A 42 -17.11 13.11 6.36
C VAL A 42 -16.48 14.44 5.94
N THR A 43 -17.30 15.48 5.79
CA THR A 43 -16.82 16.79 5.30
C THR A 43 -16.10 17.62 6.37
N GLY A 44 -16.16 17.18 7.63
CA GLY A 44 -15.46 17.78 8.77
C GLY A 44 -14.69 16.71 9.52
N ASP A 45 -14.65 16.81 10.84
CA ASP A 45 -13.86 15.93 11.69
C ASP A 45 -14.54 14.57 11.92
N ALA A 46 -13.70 13.55 12.13
CA ALA A 46 -14.13 12.25 12.61
C ALA A 46 -13.37 11.90 13.90
N LEU A 47 -14.09 11.33 14.86
CA LEU A 47 -13.54 10.98 16.17
C LEU A 47 -14.01 9.59 16.58
N VAL A 48 -13.06 8.74 16.95
CA VAL A 48 -13.30 7.50 17.69
C VAL A 48 -12.90 7.75 19.14
N GLU A 49 -13.88 7.79 20.03
CA GLU A 49 -13.63 7.91 21.47
C GLU A 49 -13.05 6.61 22.04
N SER A 50 -12.46 6.68 23.23
CA SER A 50 -12.01 5.48 23.94
C SER A 50 -13.16 4.48 24.07
N GLY A 51 -12.93 3.22 23.65
CA GLY A 51 -13.95 2.17 23.64
C GLY A 51 -14.91 2.16 22.43
N GLY A 52 -14.86 3.18 21.57
CA GLY A 52 -15.54 3.18 20.28
C GLY A 52 -14.82 2.30 19.25
N ILE A 53 -15.56 1.74 18.29
CA ILE A 53 -15.02 0.84 17.26
C ILE A 53 -15.43 1.28 15.87
N LEU A 54 -14.45 1.44 14.97
CA LEU A 54 -14.64 1.67 13.55
C LEU A 54 -14.03 0.53 12.73
N ILE A 55 -14.83 -0.10 11.89
CA ILE A 55 -14.36 -1.13 10.95
C ILE A 55 -14.65 -0.67 9.51
N ILE A 56 -13.61 -0.64 8.69
CA ILE A 56 -13.65 -0.17 7.31
C ILE A 56 -13.32 -1.32 6.37
N SER A 57 -14.35 -1.89 5.76
CA SER A 57 -14.23 -2.81 4.62
C SER A 57 -14.58 -2.14 3.29
N GLY A 58 -15.21 -0.96 3.32
CA GLY A 58 -15.49 -0.12 2.15
C GLY A 58 -14.55 1.09 2.08
N GLU A 59 -15.10 2.23 1.71
CA GLU A 59 -14.35 3.48 1.51
C GLU A 59 -14.76 4.55 2.53
N MET A 60 -13.80 5.29 3.07
CA MET A 60 -14.04 6.43 3.94
C MET A 60 -13.12 7.61 3.61
N ASP A 61 -13.73 8.78 3.41
CA ASP A 61 -13.04 10.07 3.30
C ASP A 61 -13.33 10.92 4.53
N VAL A 62 -12.31 11.55 5.11
CA VAL A 62 -12.43 12.55 6.18
C VAL A 62 -11.72 13.84 5.75
N SER A 63 -12.48 14.90 5.50
CA SER A 63 -11.92 16.20 5.06
C SER A 63 -11.33 17.02 6.21
N GLY A 64 -11.72 16.74 7.46
CA GLY A 64 -11.19 17.37 8.66
C GLY A 64 -10.07 16.56 9.33
N VAL A 65 -9.96 16.73 10.64
CA VAL A 65 -9.06 15.95 11.49
C VAL A 65 -9.68 14.59 11.78
N PHE A 66 -8.91 13.51 11.61
CA PHE A 66 -9.31 12.18 12.06
C PHE A 66 -8.54 11.76 13.31
N THR A 67 -9.27 11.50 14.40
CA THR A 67 -8.69 11.22 15.72
C THR A 67 -9.16 9.86 16.25
N ASN A 68 -8.21 9.11 16.83
CA ASN A 68 -8.49 8.00 17.73
C ASN A 68 -8.04 8.40 19.14
N ASN A 69 -8.98 8.59 20.07
CA ASN A 69 -8.67 8.91 21.46
C ASN A 69 -8.20 7.68 22.25
N ASP A 70 -8.34 6.47 21.73
CA ASP A 70 -7.75 5.26 22.30
C ASP A 70 -6.33 5.05 21.75
N VAL A 71 -5.40 5.91 22.18
CA VAL A 71 -4.00 5.89 21.72
C VAL A 71 -3.27 4.59 22.03
N THR A 72 -3.82 3.74 22.90
CA THR A 72 -3.25 2.42 23.25
C THR A 72 -3.85 1.26 22.47
N ASN A 73 -4.98 1.47 21.79
CA ASN A 73 -5.71 0.42 21.11
C ASN A 73 -5.84 0.71 19.61
N SER A 74 -4.86 0.23 18.85
CA SER A 74 -4.92 0.28 17.40
C SER A 74 -6.09 -0.53 16.82
N ALA A 75 -6.75 -1.40 17.60
CA ALA A 75 -7.91 -2.17 17.13
C ALA A 75 -9.23 -1.38 17.23
N ALA A 76 -9.23 -0.17 17.78
CA ALA A 76 -10.40 0.72 17.74
C ALA A 76 -10.73 1.18 16.31
N ILE A 77 -9.73 1.23 15.41
CA ILE A 77 -9.91 1.48 13.98
C ILE A 77 -9.27 0.33 13.22
N THR A 78 -10.06 -0.42 12.45
CA THR A 78 -9.56 -1.51 11.62
C THR A 78 -9.93 -1.29 10.16
N ILE A 79 -8.92 -1.19 9.29
CA ILE A 79 -9.07 -1.24 7.84
C ILE A 79 -8.86 -2.69 7.41
N THR A 80 -9.92 -3.36 6.99
CA THR A 80 -9.91 -4.82 6.78
C THR A 80 -9.45 -5.19 5.37
N SER A 81 -8.81 -6.35 5.22
CA SER A 81 -8.32 -6.85 3.93
C SER A 81 -8.59 -8.34 3.78
N ASN A 82 -9.00 -8.75 2.58
CA ASN A 82 -9.22 -10.15 2.23
C ASN A 82 -8.84 -10.43 0.76
N ALA A 83 -9.09 -11.67 0.31
CA ALA A 83 -8.75 -12.11 -1.04
C ALA A 83 -9.38 -11.29 -2.18
N THR A 84 -10.52 -10.68 -1.92
CA THR A 84 -11.24 -9.92 -2.95
C THR A 84 -10.93 -8.44 -2.90
N GLU A 85 -10.80 -7.86 -1.70
CA GLU A 85 -10.75 -6.41 -1.55
C GLU A 85 -10.03 -5.98 -0.27
N THR A 86 -9.62 -4.72 -0.24
CA THR A 86 -9.09 -4.06 0.95
C THR A 86 -9.83 -2.75 1.17
N GLY A 87 -10.24 -2.52 2.42
CA GLY A 87 -10.85 -1.26 2.83
C GLY A 87 -9.91 -0.08 2.60
N SER A 88 -10.47 1.12 2.49
CA SER A 88 -9.71 2.30 2.14
C SER A 88 -10.12 3.50 2.97
N LEU A 89 -9.14 4.13 3.61
CA LEU A 89 -9.33 5.33 4.43
C LEU A 89 -8.41 6.44 3.91
N ILE A 90 -9.00 7.57 3.56
CA ILE A 90 -8.32 8.81 3.19
C ILE A 90 -8.75 9.90 4.16
N PHE A 91 -7.81 10.64 4.71
CA PHE A 91 -8.09 11.69 5.67
C PHE A 91 -7.11 12.86 5.50
N ALA A 92 -7.60 14.08 5.75
CA ALA A 92 -6.84 15.29 5.48
C ALA A 92 -5.73 15.55 6.52
N SER A 93 -5.99 15.27 7.79
CA SER A 93 -5.01 15.46 8.86
C SER A 93 -5.26 14.59 10.09
N GLY A 94 -4.21 14.35 10.87
CA GLY A 94 -4.23 13.57 12.11
C GLY A 94 -3.24 12.40 12.06
N THR A 95 -3.08 11.69 13.18
CA THR A 95 -2.23 10.49 13.24
C THR A 95 -2.91 9.41 14.07
N PRO A 96 -4.13 8.97 13.69
CA PRO A 96 -4.85 8.00 14.48
C PRO A 96 -4.10 6.66 14.50
N ALA A 97 -3.98 6.08 15.69
CA ALA A 97 -3.56 4.69 15.82
C ALA A 97 -4.63 3.79 15.21
N ALA A 98 -4.25 2.87 14.33
CA ALA A 98 -5.15 1.97 13.62
C ALA A 98 -4.47 0.64 13.32
N THR A 99 -5.30 -0.34 12.95
CA THR A 99 -4.88 -1.62 12.41
C THR A 99 -5.21 -1.64 10.93
N VAL A 100 -4.20 -1.77 10.08
CA VAL A 100 -4.36 -2.00 8.64
C VAL A 100 -4.06 -3.47 8.37
N GLU A 101 -5.07 -4.20 7.95
CA GLU A 101 -4.91 -5.58 7.50
C GLU A 101 -4.35 -5.61 6.08
N ARG A 102 -3.47 -6.57 5.84
CA ARG A 102 -2.95 -6.87 4.51
C ARG A 102 -3.11 -8.35 4.22
N TYR A 103 -4.09 -8.69 3.38
CA TYR A 103 -4.23 -10.05 2.87
C TYR A 103 -3.10 -10.36 1.88
N ILE A 104 -2.44 -11.50 2.09
CA ILE A 104 -1.30 -11.96 1.31
C ILE A 104 -1.59 -13.38 0.84
N PRO A 105 -1.77 -13.59 -0.48
CA PRO A 105 -2.05 -14.92 -0.99
C PRO A 105 -0.77 -15.77 -1.00
N HIS A 106 -0.93 -17.04 -0.66
CA HIS A 106 0.11 -18.05 -0.76
C HIS A 106 0.15 -18.61 -2.19
N THR A 107 1.00 -18.01 -3.02
CA THR A 107 1.08 -18.30 -4.47
C THR A 107 2.39 -18.93 -4.90
N SER A 108 3.04 -19.75 -4.05
CA SER A 108 4.35 -20.37 -4.31
C SER A 108 5.43 -19.37 -4.79
N ALA A 109 5.32 -18.12 -4.37
CA ALA A 109 6.20 -17.03 -4.80
C ALA A 109 6.30 -15.94 -3.71
N TRP A 110 7.26 -15.04 -3.84
CA TRP A 110 7.43 -13.88 -2.96
C TRP A 110 6.41 -12.77 -3.23
N ASN A 111 5.94 -12.09 -2.18
CA ASN A 111 5.00 -10.97 -2.23
C ASN A 111 5.73 -9.66 -1.87
N MET A 112 5.58 -8.62 -2.68
CA MET A 112 6.10 -7.29 -2.36
C MET A 112 5.16 -6.57 -1.41
N VAL A 113 5.63 -6.32 -0.20
CA VAL A 113 4.84 -5.75 0.89
C VAL A 113 5.51 -4.49 1.43
N SER A 114 4.74 -3.66 2.14
CA SER A 114 5.24 -2.46 2.79
C SER A 114 4.42 -2.18 4.03
N PRO A 115 5.02 -1.64 5.11
CA PRO A 115 4.28 -1.02 6.20
C PRO A 115 3.35 0.10 5.69
N SER A 116 2.12 0.14 6.20
CA SER A 116 1.16 1.24 6.01
C SER A 116 0.74 1.92 7.33
N THR A 117 1.37 1.52 8.43
CA THR A 117 1.31 2.16 9.74
C THR A 117 2.73 2.30 10.28
N THR A 118 2.92 3.14 11.31
CA THR A 118 4.14 3.05 12.13
C THR A 118 4.23 1.70 12.85
N ASP A 119 5.36 1.43 13.48
CA ASP A 119 5.59 0.30 14.40
C ASP A 119 5.48 -1.12 13.81
N VAL A 120 5.36 -1.24 12.49
CA VAL A 120 5.46 -2.53 11.79
C VAL A 120 6.89 -3.06 11.87
N SER A 121 7.03 -4.32 12.25
CA SER A 121 8.30 -5.02 12.40
C SER A 121 8.22 -6.42 11.79
N GLY A 122 9.32 -7.17 11.83
CA GLY A 122 9.31 -8.58 11.40
C GLY A 122 8.34 -9.44 12.21
N GLN A 123 8.03 -9.04 13.45
CA GLN A 123 7.11 -9.76 14.33
C GLN A 123 5.70 -9.86 13.74
N ASN A 124 5.19 -8.80 13.10
CA ASN A 124 3.84 -8.80 12.49
C ASN A 124 3.69 -9.94 11.47
N PHE A 125 4.72 -10.16 10.65
CA PHE A 125 4.74 -11.21 9.63
C PHE A 125 4.90 -12.61 10.24
N TYR A 126 5.70 -12.73 11.31
CA TYR A 126 5.85 -13.99 12.02
C TYR A 126 4.55 -14.41 12.75
N ASP A 127 3.86 -13.44 13.36
CA ASP A 127 2.58 -13.66 14.05
C ASP A 127 1.48 -14.06 13.07
N ALA A 128 1.41 -13.41 11.90
CA ALA A 128 0.46 -13.77 10.84
C ALA A 128 0.62 -15.22 10.38
N ALA A 129 1.87 -15.73 10.35
CA ALA A 129 2.19 -17.12 10.05
C ALA A 129 1.89 -18.09 11.21
N GLY A 130 1.19 -17.65 12.26
CA GLY A 130 0.87 -18.45 13.44
C GLY A 130 2.12 -18.88 14.21
N GLY A 131 3.20 -18.09 14.17
CA GLY A 131 4.49 -18.43 14.74
C GLY A 131 5.26 -19.52 13.96
N SER A 132 4.86 -19.80 12.73
CA SER A 132 5.54 -20.77 11.84
C SER A 132 6.61 -20.10 10.97
N SER A 133 7.36 -20.92 10.22
CA SER A 133 8.41 -20.46 9.31
C SER A 133 7.84 -19.72 8.10
N SER A 134 7.72 -18.39 8.19
CA SER A 134 7.61 -17.50 7.04
C SER A 134 8.98 -16.89 6.72
N TRP A 135 9.13 -16.32 5.53
CA TRP A 135 10.37 -15.63 5.16
C TRP A 135 10.10 -14.16 4.83
N LEU A 136 10.95 -13.30 5.38
CA LEU A 136 10.92 -11.87 5.14
C LEU A 136 12.31 -11.40 4.72
N THR A 137 12.40 -10.63 3.65
CA THR A 137 13.66 -10.08 3.16
C THR A 137 13.51 -8.61 2.80
N LYS A 138 14.63 -7.89 2.84
CA LYS A 138 14.75 -6.53 2.30
C LYS A 138 15.72 -6.52 1.12
N PHE A 139 15.50 -5.62 0.18
CA PHE A 139 16.42 -5.43 -0.92
C PHE A 139 17.57 -4.51 -0.51
N TYR A 140 18.80 -4.91 -0.83
CA TYR A 140 20.02 -4.18 -0.59
C TYR A 140 20.67 -3.85 -1.93
N GLU A 141 20.46 -2.61 -2.38
CA GLU A 141 20.88 -2.11 -3.68
C GLU A 141 22.37 -2.39 -4.02
N PRO A 142 23.34 -2.21 -3.10
CA PRO A 142 24.76 -2.35 -3.46
C PRO A 142 25.18 -3.75 -3.91
N THR A 143 24.37 -4.77 -3.63
CA THR A 143 24.60 -6.14 -4.13
C THR A 143 23.48 -6.62 -5.06
N GLY A 144 22.46 -5.78 -5.28
CA GLY A 144 21.17 -6.13 -5.89
C GLY A 144 21.13 -6.28 -7.40
N THR A 145 22.26 -6.36 -8.09
CA THR A 145 22.30 -6.58 -9.56
C THR A 145 23.42 -7.53 -9.98
N GLY A 146 23.88 -8.41 -9.07
CA GLY A 146 24.87 -9.44 -9.39
C GLY A 146 24.31 -10.55 -10.29
N GLN A 147 25.19 -11.26 -11.02
CA GLN A 147 24.81 -12.38 -11.90
C GLN A 147 24.28 -13.62 -11.13
N ASP A 148 24.30 -13.58 -9.80
CA ASP A 148 23.81 -14.65 -8.94
C ASP A 148 22.31 -14.46 -8.64
N LEU A 149 21.52 -15.50 -8.90
CA LEU A 149 20.11 -15.54 -8.50
C LEU A 149 19.98 -15.27 -7.00
N GLY A 150 19.24 -14.22 -6.64
CA GLY A 150 18.99 -13.84 -5.24
C GLY A 150 19.95 -12.81 -4.65
N ALA A 151 20.93 -12.31 -5.42
CA ALA A 151 21.79 -11.21 -4.97
C ALA A 151 20.94 -9.97 -4.58
N GLY A 152 21.31 -9.32 -3.47
CA GLY A 152 20.57 -8.16 -2.92
C GLY A 152 19.49 -8.48 -1.90
N TRP A 153 19.00 -9.72 -1.79
CA TRP A 153 17.96 -10.05 -0.82
C TRP A 153 18.56 -10.46 0.53
N LEU A 154 18.31 -9.64 1.55
CA LEU A 154 18.80 -9.89 2.91
C LEU A 154 17.65 -10.37 3.79
N TYR A 155 17.78 -11.57 4.36
CA TYR A 155 16.81 -12.11 5.32
C TYR A 155 16.74 -11.24 6.58
N ILE A 156 15.51 -10.94 6.98
CA ILE A 156 15.21 -10.32 8.27
C ILE A 156 15.12 -11.44 9.31
N THR A 157 16.13 -11.51 10.18
CA THR A 157 16.20 -12.50 11.27
C THR A 157 15.90 -11.89 12.64
N LYS A 158 15.91 -10.56 12.73
CA LYS A 158 15.60 -9.80 13.95
C LYS A 158 14.17 -9.24 13.82
N LEU A 159 13.24 -9.79 14.60
CA LEU A 159 11.80 -9.54 14.43
C LEU A 159 11.31 -8.25 15.12
N ASP A 160 11.99 -7.77 16.15
CA ASP A 160 11.64 -6.59 16.96
C ASP A 160 12.09 -5.25 16.35
N SER A 161 12.77 -5.27 15.20
CA SER A 161 13.21 -4.04 14.53
C SER A 161 12.09 -3.46 13.69
N VAL A 162 11.61 -2.29 14.09
CA VAL A 162 10.59 -1.53 13.36
C VAL A 162 11.16 -1.07 12.02
N PHE A 163 10.36 -1.26 10.96
CA PHE A 163 10.67 -0.77 9.62
C PHE A 163 10.22 0.69 9.48
N THR A 164 11.03 1.48 8.79
CA THR A 164 10.64 2.84 8.40
C THR A 164 9.49 2.78 7.40
N LEU A 165 8.48 3.64 7.56
CA LEU A 165 7.41 3.80 6.58
C LEU A 165 7.97 4.03 5.16
N GLY A 166 7.29 3.47 4.16
CA GLY A 166 7.74 3.52 2.77
C GLY A 166 8.85 2.53 2.41
N THR A 167 9.37 1.74 3.37
CA THR A 167 10.28 0.62 3.07
C THR A 167 9.49 -0.52 2.44
N GLY A 168 9.92 -0.97 1.26
CA GLY A 168 9.36 -2.19 0.69
C GLY A 168 10.17 -3.42 1.10
N LEU A 169 9.47 -4.55 1.22
CA LEU A 169 9.98 -5.84 1.68
C LEU A 169 9.48 -6.94 0.73
N LEU A 170 10.15 -8.08 0.74
CA LEU A 170 9.64 -9.31 0.14
C LEU A 170 9.26 -10.30 1.23
N TYR A 171 8.04 -10.81 1.13
CA TYR A 171 7.47 -11.70 2.11
C TYR A 171 6.91 -12.96 1.47
N TRP A 172 7.18 -14.11 2.08
CA TRP A 172 6.68 -15.41 1.64
C TRP A 172 5.90 -16.08 2.79
N PRO A 173 4.58 -16.22 2.64
CA PRO A 173 3.71 -16.92 3.58
C PRO A 173 4.09 -18.38 3.80
N ALA A 174 4.07 -18.84 5.05
CA ALA A 174 4.58 -20.15 5.44
C ALA A 174 3.87 -21.33 4.74
N ALA A 175 2.53 -21.34 4.70
CA ALA A 175 1.78 -22.51 4.23
C ALA A 175 0.38 -22.23 3.65
N ALA A 176 -0.22 -21.08 3.92
CA ALA A 176 -1.55 -20.72 3.48
C ALA A 176 -1.65 -19.21 3.28
N ASP A 177 -2.73 -18.76 2.62
CA ASP A 177 -3.07 -17.35 2.60
C ASP A 177 -3.16 -16.83 4.04
N GLU A 178 -2.67 -15.63 4.27
CA GLU A 178 -2.69 -15.02 5.59
C GLU A 178 -2.99 -13.53 5.51
N THR A 179 -3.37 -12.96 6.65
CA THR A 179 -3.62 -11.53 6.78
C THR A 179 -2.66 -10.98 7.82
N VAL A 180 -1.75 -10.11 7.38
CA VAL A 180 -0.80 -9.45 8.26
C VAL A 180 -1.45 -8.20 8.83
N GLU A 181 -1.40 -8.02 10.14
CA GLU A 181 -1.91 -6.83 10.81
C GLU A 181 -0.77 -5.84 11.03
N PHE A 182 -0.86 -4.67 10.38
CA PHE A 182 0.00 -3.53 10.63
C PHE A 182 -0.67 -2.63 11.68
N LYS A 183 -0.02 -2.48 12.84
CA LYS A 183 -0.57 -1.74 13.99
C LYS A 183 0.33 -0.56 14.29
N GLY A 184 -0.25 0.64 14.28
CA GLY A 184 0.45 1.87 14.60
C GLY A 184 -0.30 3.08 14.08
N ASN A 185 0.37 4.23 14.02
CA ASN A 185 -0.23 5.46 13.54
C ASN A 185 -0.28 5.48 12.00
N LEU A 186 -1.38 6.01 11.46
CA LEU A 186 -1.53 6.27 10.04
C LEU A 186 -0.80 7.55 9.62
N GLN A 187 -0.33 7.58 8.38
CA GLN A 187 0.32 8.72 7.73
C GLN A 187 -0.73 9.60 7.00
N ASP A 188 -0.71 10.91 7.23
CA ASP A 188 -1.64 11.88 6.60
C ASP A 188 -0.99 12.77 5.53
N GLY A 189 0.30 13.08 5.69
CA GLY A 189 1.07 13.96 4.81
C GLY A 189 2.04 13.23 3.87
N ASP A 190 2.69 14.02 3.02
CA ASP A 190 3.71 13.54 2.08
C ASP A 190 4.85 12.83 2.82
N LEU A 191 5.37 11.74 2.23
CA LEU A 191 6.50 10.99 2.77
C LEU A 191 7.71 11.12 1.85
N THR A 192 8.74 11.81 2.31
CA THR A 192 10.03 11.89 1.58
C THR A 192 10.92 10.71 1.93
N LEU A 193 11.38 9.98 0.92
CA LEU A 193 12.41 8.94 1.04
C LEU A 193 13.73 9.49 0.52
N SER A 194 14.70 9.68 1.43
CA SER A 194 16.01 10.28 1.11
C SER A 194 17.10 9.86 2.11
N PRO A 195 18.35 9.65 1.64
CA PRO A 195 18.70 9.34 0.26
C PRO A 195 18.32 7.89 -0.09
N LEU A 196 17.85 7.67 -1.31
CA LEU A 196 17.78 6.33 -1.89
C LEU A 196 19.18 5.89 -2.36
N SER A 197 19.42 4.58 -2.33
CA SER A 197 20.75 4.01 -2.59
C SER A 197 21.09 4.03 -4.08
N TYR A 198 22.33 4.40 -4.38
CA TYR A 198 22.91 4.35 -5.72
C TYR A 198 24.39 3.99 -5.63
N THR A 199 24.75 2.81 -6.12
CA THR A 199 26.13 2.33 -6.13
C THR A 199 26.82 2.56 -7.48
N SER A 200 26.11 2.32 -8.59
CA SER A 200 26.62 2.57 -9.94
C SER A 200 25.50 2.56 -10.99
N ALA A 201 25.83 2.89 -12.23
CA ALA A 201 24.88 2.87 -13.36
C ALA A 201 24.26 1.47 -13.62
N SER A 202 24.93 0.38 -13.24
CA SER A 202 24.36 -0.97 -13.34
C SER A 202 23.47 -1.34 -12.16
N HIS A 203 23.39 -0.49 -11.13
CA HIS A 203 22.54 -0.63 -9.94
C HIS A 203 21.49 0.50 -9.90
N GLY A 204 21.05 0.89 -8.70
CA GLY A 204 20.12 1.98 -8.41
C GLY A 204 18.73 1.53 -8.01
N PHE A 205 18.39 0.24 -8.08
CA PHE A 205 17.07 -0.23 -7.70
C PHE A 205 16.86 -0.16 -6.19
N ASN A 206 15.76 0.45 -5.77
CA ASN A 206 15.36 0.55 -4.37
C ASN A 206 13.94 0.01 -4.25
N LEU A 207 13.72 -0.94 -3.35
CA LEU A 207 12.38 -1.44 -3.04
C LEU A 207 11.74 -0.51 -2.01
N ILE A 208 10.72 0.23 -2.44
CA ILE A 208 9.91 1.10 -1.60
C ILE A 208 8.47 0.58 -1.56
N GLY A 209 7.57 1.26 -0.89
CA GLY A 209 6.17 0.86 -0.90
C GLY A 209 5.18 1.92 -0.45
N ASN A 210 3.91 1.55 -0.51
CA ASN A 210 2.81 2.43 -0.16
C ASN A 210 2.66 2.57 1.37
N PRO A 211 2.90 3.76 1.95
CA PRO A 211 2.83 4.00 3.39
C PRO A 211 1.43 4.37 3.90
N PHE A 212 0.42 4.47 3.03
CA PHE A 212 -0.91 4.98 3.37
C PHE A 212 -1.95 3.85 3.54
N SER A 213 -3.05 4.14 4.24
CA SER A 213 -4.23 3.28 4.40
C SER A 213 -5.16 3.23 3.17
N SER A 214 -4.65 3.63 2.01
CA SER A 214 -5.37 3.67 0.73
C SER A 214 -4.43 3.30 -0.40
N ALA A 215 -4.95 3.09 -1.61
CA ALA A 215 -4.09 2.95 -2.77
C ALA A 215 -3.39 4.27 -3.10
N LEU A 216 -2.29 4.16 -3.84
CA LEU A 216 -1.53 5.27 -4.39
C LEU A 216 -1.62 5.29 -5.90
N TYR A 217 -1.96 6.43 -6.47
CA TYR A 217 -1.95 6.64 -7.91
C TYR A 217 -0.56 7.07 -8.40
N TRP A 218 0.07 6.19 -9.17
CA TRP A 218 1.31 6.50 -9.87
C TRP A 218 1.02 7.00 -11.28
N ASP A 219 1.48 8.21 -11.57
CA ASP A 219 1.25 8.91 -12.84
C ASP A 219 2.47 9.67 -13.33
N GLY A 220 3.66 9.37 -12.81
CA GLY A 220 4.91 10.04 -13.21
C GLY A 220 5.13 11.43 -12.61
N THR A 221 4.10 12.08 -12.06
CA THR A 221 4.17 13.49 -11.59
C THR A 221 4.77 13.69 -10.19
N TRP A 222 5.12 12.60 -9.48
CA TRP A 222 5.69 12.68 -8.13
C TRP A 222 7.01 13.44 -8.13
N GLN A 223 7.28 14.21 -7.07
CA GLN A 223 8.54 14.94 -6.93
C GLN A 223 9.70 13.95 -6.76
N LYS A 224 10.73 14.12 -7.60
CA LYS A 224 11.85 13.20 -7.73
C LYS A 224 13.14 13.97 -8.05
N THR A 225 14.25 13.55 -7.46
CA THR A 225 15.60 14.03 -7.80
C THR A 225 16.52 12.84 -8.02
N SER A 226 17.28 12.82 -9.12
CA SER A 226 18.19 11.71 -9.47
C SER A 226 17.51 10.34 -9.53
N MET A 227 16.30 10.28 -10.11
CA MET A 227 15.49 9.05 -10.24
C MET A 227 15.02 8.85 -11.67
N GLU A 228 14.78 7.60 -12.07
CA GLU A 228 13.99 7.30 -13.26
C GLU A 228 12.50 7.60 -13.04
N GLY A 229 11.77 7.86 -14.13
CA GLY A 229 10.32 8.08 -14.12
C GLY A 229 9.49 6.79 -14.13
N THR A 230 10.13 5.63 -14.03
CA THR A 230 9.50 4.31 -14.12
C THR A 230 9.48 3.65 -12.76
N ILE A 231 8.40 2.92 -12.47
CA ILE A 231 8.36 1.94 -11.38
C ILE A 231 8.26 0.53 -11.93
N TRP A 232 8.70 -0.44 -11.14
CA TRP A 232 8.60 -1.86 -11.48
C TRP A 232 7.87 -2.62 -10.40
N ILE A 233 6.86 -3.39 -10.80
CA ILE A 233 6.05 -4.19 -9.90
C ILE A 233 6.11 -5.65 -10.34
N TRP A 234 6.33 -6.55 -9.39
CA TRP A 234 6.32 -7.97 -9.65
C TRP A 234 4.88 -8.49 -9.78
N ASP A 235 4.55 -9.09 -10.93
CA ASP A 235 3.22 -9.63 -11.23
C ASP A 235 3.06 -11.12 -10.89
N GLY A 236 4.07 -11.73 -10.24
CA GLY A 236 4.13 -13.17 -9.99
C GLY A 236 4.99 -13.94 -11.00
N SER A 237 5.26 -13.37 -12.18
CA SER A 237 6.03 -13.98 -13.27
C SER A 237 7.14 -13.08 -13.80
N ASN A 238 6.88 -11.78 -13.92
CA ASN A 238 7.77 -10.77 -14.49
C ASN A 238 7.65 -9.42 -13.75
N TYR A 239 8.66 -8.57 -13.92
CA TYR A 239 8.58 -7.17 -13.52
C TYR A 239 7.86 -6.36 -14.60
N GLN A 240 6.74 -5.77 -14.21
CA GLN A 240 5.94 -4.88 -15.05
C GLN A 240 6.43 -3.44 -14.86
N ALA A 241 6.93 -2.84 -15.92
CA ALA A 241 7.41 -1.47 -15.93
C ALA A 241 6.26 -0.49 -16.19
N SER A 242 6.08 0.50 -15.30
CA SER A 242 5.09 1.57 -15.43
C SER A 242 5.83 2.92 -15.49
N PRO A 243 6.08 3.47 -16.69
CA PRO A 243 6.75 4.76 -16.90
C PRO A 243 5.97 6.00 -16.44
N GLY A 244 4.88 5.85 -15.67
CA GLY A 244 4.08 6.96 -15.14
C GLY A 244 3.28 7.67 -16.23
N ASP A 245 3.91 8.57 -16.97
CA ASP A 245 3.29 9.45 -17.97
C ASP A 245 2.66 8.68 -19.15
N LEU A 246 3.07 7.42 -19.38
CA LEU A 246 2.59 6.57 -20.47
C LEU A 246 1.79 5.35 -19.99
N ALA A 247 1.71 5.15 -18.67
CA ALA A 247 1.14 3.95 -18.05
C ALA A 247 0.93 4.23 -16.57
N THR A 248 -0.32 4.48 -16.18
CA THR A 248 -0.69 4.77 -14.81
C THR A 248 -1.12 3.51 -14.06
N ILE A 249 -0.98 3.53 -12.74
CA ILE A 249 -1.26 2.35 -11.93
C ILE A 249 -1.63 2.74 -10.51
N ASN A 250 -2.60 2.02 -9.94
CA ASN A 250 -2.91 2.08 -8.52
C ASN A 250 -2.08 1.04 -7.78
N ILE A 251 -1.22 1.51 -6.87
CA ILE A 251 -0.40 0.70 -5.99
C ILE A 251 -1.22 0.44 -4.73
N PRO A 252 -1.70 -0.79 -4.46
CA PRO A 252 -2.55 -1.07 -3.31
C PRO A 252 -1.89 -0.71 -1.97
N VAL A 253 -2.71 -0.54 -0.94
CA VAL A 253 -2.23 -0.32 0.44
C VAL A 253 -1.26 -1.43 0.84
N GLY A 254 -0.09 -1.08 1.39
CA GLY A 254 0.92 -2.05 1.81
C GLY A 254 1.52 -2.90 0.68
N GLN A 255 1.45 -2.44 -0.57
CA GLN A 255 2.18 -3.02 -1.72
C GLN A 255 3.58 -2.40 -1.82
N GLY A 256 4.59 -3.24 -2.02
CA GLY A 256 5.93 -2.81 -2.40
C GLY A 256 6.11 -2.70 -3.92
N PHE A 257 7.01 -1.83 -4.36
CA PHE A 257 7.39 -1.63 -5.76
C PHE A 257 8.81 -1.07 -5.86
N PHE A 258 9.47 -1.33 -6.98
CA PHE A 258 10.81 -0.80 -7.22
C PHE A 258 10.76 0.57 -7.88
N VAL A 259 11.69 1.41 -7.47
CA VAL A 259 12.12 2.64 -8.14
C VAL A 259 13.61 2.53 -8.45
N ARG A 260 14.12 3.36 -9.36
CA ARG A 260 15.54 3.36 -9.70
C ARG A 260 16.16 4.75 -9.55
N ALA A 261 17.19 4.84 -8.71
CA ALA A 261 18.09 5.97 -8.60
C ALA A 261 19.06 5.98 -9.80
N THR A 262 19.32 7.17 -10.34
CA THR A 262 20.23 7.39 -11.46
C THR A 262 21.53 8.08 -11.06
N ASN A 263 21.60 8.58 -9.82
CA ASN A 263 22.78 9.22 -9.24
C ASN A 263 22.73 9.14 -7.70
N THR A 264 23.78 9.59 -7.02
CA THR A 264 23.76 9.83 -5.57
C THR A 264 22.73 10.90 -5.20
N ASP A 265 22.40 10.97 -3.90
CA ASP A 265 21.42 11.91 -3.35
C ASP A 265 20.02 11.77 -3.98
N ALA A 266 19.69 10.56 -4.41
CA ALA A 266 18.40 10.25 -4.99
C ALA A 266 17.27 10.42 -3.98
N VAL A 267 16.20 11.10 -4.39
CA VAL A 267 15.05 11.41 -3.55
C VAL A 267 13.77 11.15 -4.31
N ILE A 268 12.79 10.60 -3.61
CA ILE A 268 11.40 10.56 -4.05
C ILE A 268 10.49 10.99 -2.92
N GLU A 269 9.53 11.84 -3.23
CA GLU A 269 8.42 12.15 -2.36
C GLU A 269 7.22 11.30 -2.77
N ILE A 270 6.62 10.60 -1.81
CA ILE A 270 5.35 9.89 -1.97
C ILE A 270 4.24 10.87 -1.54
N PRO A 271 3.51 11.47 -2.50
CA PRO A 271 2.55 12.52 -2.21
C PRO A 271 1.25 11.98 -1.63
N ALA A 272 0.81 12.54 -0.51
CA ALA A 272 -0.50 12.27 0.10
C ALA A 272 -1.66 12.64 -0.83
N ALA A 273 -1.46 13.60 -1.73
CA ALA A 273 -2.45 14.00 -2.74
C ALA A 273 -2.72 12.91 -3.79
N LYS A 274 -1.88 11.87 -3.89
CA LYS A 274 -2.07 10.73 -4.81
C LYS A 274 -2.74 9.53 -4.14
N ARG A 275 -3.20 9.68 -2.90
CA ARG A 275 -4.08 8.70 -2.26
C ARG A 275 -5.40 8.61 -3.03
N VAL A 276 -5.81 7.39 -3.37
CA VAL A 276 -7.08 7.11 -4.05
C VAL A 276 -7.74 5.88 -3.44
N HIS A 277 -9.07 5.83 -3.52
CA HIS A 277 -9.77 4.58 -3.27
C HIS A 277 -9.64 3.68 -4.49
N ASN A 278 -9.24 2.44 -4.25
CA ASN A 278 -9.16 1.42 -5.27
C ASN A 278 -9.32 0.04 -4.63
N THR A 279 -10.18 -0.80 -5.22
CA THR A 279 -10.52 -2.12 -4.67
C THR A 279 -9.52 -3.22 -5.06
N GLN A 280 -8.51 -2.93 -5.87
CA GLN A 280 -7.46 -3.89 -6.23
C GLN A 280 -6.76 -4.39 -4.96
N ALA A 281 -6.92 -5.68 -4.65
CA ALA A 281 -6.37 -6.25 -3.44
C ALA A 281 -4.84 -6.36 -3.49
N PHE A 282 -4.25 -6.99 -4.51
CA PHE A 282 -2.80 -7.24 -4.60
C PHE A 282 -2.38 -7.35 -6.09
N LEU A 283 -1.16 -6.92 -6.45
CA LEU A 283 -0.75 -6.84 -7.88
C LEU A 283 -0.05 -8.10 -8.44
N LYS A 284 0.12 -9.14 -7.63
CA LYS A 284 0.88 -10.36 -7.97
C LYS A 284 0.10 -11.40 -8.82
N SER A 285 -1.09 -11.07 -9.30
CA SER A 285 -1.90 -11.98 -10.13
C SER A 285 -2.52 -11.31 -11.35
N SER A 286 -2.27 -10.02 -11.54
CA SER A 286 -2.77 -9.25 -12.68
C SER A 286 -1.79 -9.38 -13.85
N LYS A 287 -2.12 -10.22 -14.84
CA LYS A 287 -1.36 -10.32 -16.11
C LYS A 287 -1.32 -9.02 -16.92
N ASN A 288 -2.05 -7.99 -16.51
CA ASN A 288 -2.02 -6.63 -17.05
C ASN A 288 -2.21 -5.66 -15.87
N ILE A 289 -1.11 -5.26 -15.23
CA ILE A 289 -1.17 -4.33 -14.09
C ILE A 289 -1.31 -2.86 -14.55
N ILE A 290 -0.93 -2.59 -15.80
CA ILE A 290 -1.02 -1.27 -16.42
C ILE A 290 -2.46 -1.03 -16.87
N SER A 291 -3.03 0.12 -16.49
CA SER A 291 -4.39 0.49 -16.90
C SER A 291 -4.49 0.55 -18.43
N ASN A 292 -5.60 0.02 -18.96
CA ASN A 292 -5.87 -0.05 -20.41
C ASN A 292 -6.18 1.32 -21.05
N GLU A 293 -5.77 2.42 -20.42
CA GLU A 293 -6.10 3.78 -20.87
C GLU A 293 -5.24 4.22 -22.07
N TYR A 294 -4.24 3.42 -22.45
CA TYR A 294 -3.39 3.68 -23.61
C TYR A 294 -3.44 2.53 -24.62
N ASN A 295 -3.33 2.90 -25.91
CA ASN A 295 -3.02 1.93 -26.95
C ASN A 295 -1.61 1.40 -26.68
N SER A 296 -1.53 0.13 -26.30
CA SER A 296 -0.25 -0.55 -26.07
C SER A 296 -0.13 -1.79 -26.95
N LEU A 297 1.10 -2.04 -27.39
CA LEU A 297 1.51 -3.30 -28.00
C LEU A 297 2.44 -4.00 -27.02
N THR A 298 2.03 -5.18 -26.57
CA THR A 298 2.94 -6.07 -25.85
C THR A 298 3.49 -7.09 -26.83
N ILE A 299 4.81 -7.07 -27.06
CA ILE A 299 5.51 -8.12 -27.80
C ILE A 299 6.04 -9.11 -26.78
N LYS A 300 5.58 -10.35 -26.90
CA LYS A 300 5.96 -11.46 -26.02
C LYS A 300 6.76 -12.47 -26.82
N ALA A 301 8.03 -12.67 -26.43
CA ALA A 301 8.88 -13.71 -26.97
C ALA A 301 8.92 -14.88 -25.99
N ILE A 302 8.57 -16.09 -26.46
CA ILE A 302 8.52 -17.30 -25.64
C ILE A 302 9.47 -18.34 -26.22
N ASN A 303 10.34 -18.90 -25.38
CA ASN A 303 11.17 -20.06 -25.73
C ASN A 303 11.18 -21.05 -24.56
N ASN A 304 10.45 -22.17 -24.73
CA ASN A 304 10.18 -23.14 -23.67
C ASN A 304 9.50 -22.48 -22.44
N SER A 305 10.17 -22.50 -21.28
CA SER A 305 9.70 -21.91 -20.02
C SER A 305 10.17 -20.48 -19.80
N TYR A 306 10.89 -19.88 -20.76
CA TYR A 306 11.39 -18.51 -20.67
C TYR A 306 10.53 -17.56 -21.49
N GLU A 307 10.36 -16.35 -20.97
CA GLU A 307 9.51 -15.31 -21.53
C GLU A 307 10.19 -13.95 -21.39
N ASP A 308 10.25 -13.20 -22.50
CA ASP A 308 10.58 -11.78 -22.50
C ASP A 308 9.36 -10.99 -22.97
N ASN A 309 9.07 -9.89 -22.27
CA ASN A 309 7.98 -8.98 -22.62
C ASN A 309 8.53 -7.58 -22.92
N VAL A 310 8.15 -7.03 -24.06
CA VAL A 310 8.35 -5.62 -24.39
C VAL A 310 6.98 -4.95 -24.42
N HIS A 311 6.81 -3.93 -23.60
CA HIS A 311 5.61 -3.09 -23.59
C HIS A 311 5.91 -1.80 -24.34
N ILE A 312 5.17 -1.56 -25.42
CA ILE A 312 5.21 -0.34 -26.20
C ILE A 312 3.90 0.39 -25.95
N SER A 313 3.95 1.58 -25.36
CA SER A 313 2.78 2.41 -25.11
C SER A 313 2.87 3.70 -25.92
N PHE A 314 1.76 4.12 -26.51
CA PHE A 314 1.64 5.42 -27.17
C PHE A 314 0.85 6.37 -26.26
N GLY A 315 1.42 7.54 -25.95
CA GLY A 315 0.69 8.61 -25.26
C GLY A 315 -0.33 9.30 -26.18
N ASP A 316 -1.14 10.21 -25.62
CA ASP A 316 -2.27 10.88 -26.30
C ASP A 316 -1.92 11.59 -27.62
N ASN A 317 -0.63 11.88 -27.84
CA ASN A 317 -0.10 12.53 -29.04
C ASN A 317 0.99 11.71 -29.77
N GLY A 318 1.02 10.39 -29.61
CA GLY A 318 2.08 9.53 -30.16
C GLY A 318 2.24 9.66 -31.69
N THR A 319 3.44 10.05 -32.13
CA THR A 319 3.94 9.89 -33.52
C THR A 319 4.90 8.73 -33.63
#